data_AF-A0A8J9Y2A7-F1
#
_entry.id   AF-A0A8J9Y2A7-F1
#
_cell.length_a   1.000
_cell.length_b   1.000
_cell.length_c   1.000
_cell.angle_alpha   90.00
_cell.angle_beta   90.00
_cell.angle_gamma   90.00
#
_symmetry.space_group_name_H-M   'P 1'
#
loop_
_entity.id
_entity.type
_entity.pdbx_description
1 polymer ?
#
loop_
_entity_poly.entity_id
_entity_poly.type
_entity_poly.pdbx_seq_one_letter_code
_entity_poly.pdbx_strand_id
1 'polypeptide(L)'
;MFYVMVKLHWDYKSLQRVVWNYSEKGHGKGAPDSVGGVLKIAADRIVAEGNDFPNIDLLISHLQIQISGGMIMEVHESGILETELLIPSDLKEFRGTMRVHQTIWTCNNPKVLAMRHLSCNLDKCSEESNYCPHGQHIGFYNIRSITLEYTSTPKTMISKKTAINEN
;
A
#
# COMPACT_ATOMS: atom_id res chain seq x y z
N MET A 1 3.84 3.26 -2.14
CA MET A 1 3.05 2.52 -3.16
C MET A 1 3.82 1.37 -3.80
N PHE A 2 4.90 1.63 -4.56
CA PHE A 2 5.66 0.58 -5.27
C PHE A 2 6.14 -0.56 -4.37
N TYR A 3 6.71 -0.24 -3.20
CA TYR A 3 7.13 -1.25 -2.23
C TYR A 3 5.98 -2.15 -1.77
N VAL A 4 4.85 -1.55 -1.36
CA VAL A 4 3.65 -2.27 -0.91
C VAL A 4 3.12 -3.20 -2.01
N MET A 5 3.03 -2.70 -3.25
CA MET A 5 2.55 -3.48 -4.39
C MET A 5 3.35 -4.77 -4.61
N VAL A 6 4.67 -4.71 -4.39
CA VAL A 6 5.52 -5.90 -4.44
C VAL A 6 5.31 -6.80 -3.24
N LYS A 7 5.01 -6.29 -2.05
CA LYS A 7 4.81 -7.12 -0.85
C LYS A 7 3.47 -7.86 -0.81
N LEU A 8 2.47 -7.45 -1.60
CA LEU A 8 1.15 -8.11 -1.63
C LEU A 8 1.22 -9.63 -1.82
N HIS A 9 2.20 -10.15 -2.56
CA HIS A 9 2.35 -11.60 -2.77
C HIS A 9 2.70 -12.40 -1.50
N TRP A 10 3.19 -11.73 -0.45
CA TRP A 10 3.45 -12.38 0.85
C TRP A 10 2.14 -12.80 1.51
N ASP A 11 1.13 -11.94 1.43
CA ASP A 11 -0.19 -12.19 2.02
C ASP A 11 -1.08 -12.98 1.05
N TYR A 12 -0.96 -12.72 -0.25
CA TYR A 12 -1.75 -13.35 -1.30
C TYR A 12 -0.88 -14.30 -2.14
N LYS A 13 -0.63 -15.52 -1.65
CA LYS A 13 0.23 -16.51 -2.34
C LYS A 13 -0.27 -16.92 -3.73
N SER A 14 -1.57 -16.81 -3.99
CA SER A 14 -2.19 -17.07 -5.30
C SER A 14 -2.10 -15.89 -6.27
N LEU A 15 -1.54 -14.75 -5.84
CA LEU A 15 -1.44 -13.54 -6.63
C LEU A 15 -0.46 -13.74 -7.79
N GLN A 16 -0.99 -13.76 -9.01
CA GLN A 16 -0.17 -13.93 -10.22
C GLN A 16 0.32 -12.58 -10.75
N ARG A 17 -0.47 -11.53 -10.58
CA ARG A 17 -0.25 -10.23 -11.22
C ARG A 17 -0.94 -9.11 -10.46
N VAL A 18 -0.28 -7.95 -10.42
CA VAL A 18 -0.89 -6.69 -10.00
C VAL A 18 -0.61 -5.66 -11.09
N VAL A 19 -1.67 -5.01 -11.56
CA VAL A 19 -1.58 -3.89 -12.51
C VAL A 19 -2.17 -2.67 -11.83
N TRP A 20 -1.36 -1.61 -11.72
CA TRP A 20 -1.81 -0.32 -11.26
C TRP A 20 -1.79 0.67 -12.42
N ASN A 21 -2.96 1.22 -12.77
CA ASN A 21 -3.07 2.26 -13.79
C ASN A 21 -3.29 3.60 -13.10
N TYR A 22 -2.48 4.58 -13.45
CA TYR A 22 -2.71 5.98 -13.10
C TYR A 22 -3.61 6.57 -14.19
N SER A 23 -4.74 7.14 -13.79
CA SER A 23 -5.46 8.08 -14.65
C SER A 23 -4.58 9.31 -14.90
N GLU A 24 -4.83 10.03 -16.00
CA GLU A 24 -4.23 11.35 -16.24
C GLU A 24 -4.37 12.25 -15.00
N LYS A 25 -3.62 13.38 -14.95
CA LYS A 25 -3.63 14.37 -13.86
C LYS A 25 -5.04 14.93 -13.58
N GLY A 26 -5.90 14.15 -12.94
CA GLY A 26 -7.24 14.51 -12.54
C GLY A 26 -7.21 15.05 -11.13
N HIS A 27 -7.06 16.37 -10.98
CA HIS A 27 -7.36 17.18 -9.78
C HIS A 27 -7.07 16.60 -8.38
N GLY A 28 -6.12 15.66 -8.24
CA GLY A 28 -5.78 15.04 -6.96
C GLY A 28 -6.84 14.08 -6.39
N LYS A 29 -7.86 13.69 -7.16
CA LYS A 29 -8.89 12.75 -6.69
C LYS A 29 -8.54 11.32 -7.10
N GLY A 30 -8.20 10.47 -6.13
CA GLY A 30 -7.84 9.06 -6.34
C GLY A 30 -8.99 8.10 -5.99
N ALA A 31 -8.79 6.82 -6.29
CA ALA A 31 -9.69 5.74 -5.84
C ALA A 31 -10.03 5.77 -4.34
N PRO A 32 -9.11 6.15 -3.41
CA PRO A 32 -9.44 6.28 -1.99
C PRO A 32 -10.55 7.30 -1.69
N ASP A 33 -10.69 8.36 -2.49
CA ASP A 33 -11.72 9.37 -2.28
C ASP A 33 -13.12 8.82 -2.55
N SER A 34 -13.26 7.92 -3.52
CA SER A 34 -14.53 7.23 -3.79
C SER A 34 -14.91 6.31 -2.63
N VAL A 35 -13.95 5.59 -2.05
CA VAL A 35 -14.20 4.74 -0.87
C VAL A 35 -14.62 5.59 0.33
N GLY A 36 -13.88 6.66 0.61
CA GLY A 36 -14.23 7.62 1.68
C GLY A 36 -15.60 8.27 1.44
N GLY A 37 -15.93 8.58 0.19
CA GLY A 37 -17.24 9.11 -0.19
C GLY A 37 -18.38 8.14 0.10
N VAL A 38 -18.23 6.87 -0.24
CA VAL A 38 -19.23 5.82 0.05
C VAL A 38 -19.42 5.65 1.56
N LEU A 39 -18.34 5.60 2.33
CA LEU A 39 -18.39 5.48 3.79
C LEU A 39 -19.10 6.68 4.42
N LYS A 40 -18.77 7.90 3.97
CA LYS A 40 -19.41 9.12 4.45
C LYS A 40 -20.90 9.12 4.15
N ILE A 41 -21.29 8.84 2.90
CA ILE A 41 -22.70 8.80 2.49
C ILE A 41 -23.47 7.77 3.32
N ALA A 42 -22.88 6.61 3.58
CA ALA A 42 -23.50 5.58 4.41
C ALA A 42 -23.70 6.07 5.87
N ALA A 43 -22.66 6.67 6.47
CA ALA A 43 -22.74 7.23 7.81
C ALA A 43 -23.78 8.37 7.91
N ASP A 44 -23.77 9.31 6.97
CA ASP A 44 -24.73 10.43 6.90
C ASP A 44 -26.18 9.91 6.84
N ARG A 45 -26.41 8.82 6.08
CA ARG A 45 -27.74 8.18 6.00
C ARG A 45 -28.17 7.56 7.33
N ILE A 46 -27.29 6.85 8.01
CA ILE A 46 -27.60 6.20 9.30
C ILE A 46 -27.98 7.26 10.34
N VAL A 47 -27.26 8.39 10.36
CA VAL A 47 -27.56 9.54 11.23
C VAL A 47 -28.90 10.17 10.86
N ALA A 48 -29.17 10.35 9.56
CA ALA A 48 -30.45 10.88 9.08
C ALA A 48 -31.65 9.98 9.44
N GLU A 49 -31.44 8.66 9.59
CA GLU A 49 -32.44 7.69 10.05
C GLU A 49 -32.65 7.72 11.58
N GLY A 50 -31.96 8.62 12.30
CA GLY A 50 -32.14 8.86 13.74
C GLY A 50 -31.19 8.09 14.65
N ASN A 51 -30.15 7.48 14.11
CA ASN A 51 -29.12 6.79 14.89
C ASN A 51 -27.97 7.74 15.26
N ASP A 52 -27.23 7.43 16.32
CA ASP A 52 -26.04 8.16 16.75
C ASP A 52 -24.85 7.21 16.97
N PHE A 53 -23.63 7.72 16.83
CA PHE A 53 -22.39 6.96 16.93
C PHE A 53 -21.53 7.48 18.10
N PRO A 54 -21.77 7.02 19.34
CA PRO A 54 -21.02 7.51 20.49
C PRO A 54 -19.57 7.00 20.54
N ASN A 55 -19.21 6.01 19.72
CA ASN A 55 -17.87 5.48 19.58
C ASN A 55 -17.63 4.88 18.18
N ILE A 56 -16.36 4.59 17.88
CA ILE A 56 -15.92 4.06 16.58
C ILE A 56 -16.43 2.64 16.32
N ASP A 57 -16.58 1.80 17.36
CA ASP A 57 -17.04 0.41 17.23
C ASP A 57 -18.47 0.33 16.68
N LEU A 58 -19.34 1.20 17.20
CA LEU A 58 -20.72 1.31 16.73
C LEU A 58 -20.76 1.82 15.28
N LEU A 59 -19.96 2.83 14.93
CA LEU A 59 -19.85 3.26 13.54
C LEU A 59 -19.41 2.13 12.61
N ILE A 60 -18.38 1.35 12.97
CA ILE A 60 -17.88 0.23 12.16
C ILE A 60 -18.96 -0.84 11.99
N SER A 61 -19.60 -1.28 13.08
CA SER A 61 -20.65 -2.31 13.01
C SER A 61 -21.82 -1.92 12.11
N HIS A 62 -22.29 -0.67 12.20
CA HIS A 62 -23.36 -0.16 11.34
C HIS A 62 -22.92 -0.08 9.87
N LEU A 63 -21.71 0.42 9.60
CA LEU A 63 -21.19 0.51 8.23
C LEU A 63 -20.98 -0.87 7.60
N GLN A 64 -20.53 -1.87 8.37
CA GLN A 64 -20.38 -3.25 7.89
C GLN A 64 -21.71 -3.89 7.50
N ILE A 65 -22.81 -3.57 8.21
CA ILE A 65 -24.16 -4.03 7.84
C ILE A 65 -24.63 -3.40 6.53
N GLN A 66 -24.35 -2.11 6.35
CA GLN A 66 -24.86 -1.34 5.21
C GLN A 66 -24.02 -1.53 3.93
N ILE A 67 -22.73 -1.84 4.05
CA ILE A 67 -21.80 -1.99 2.95
C ILE A 67 -21.48 -3.48 2.75
N SER A 68 -22.23 -4.13 1.86
CA SER A 68 -22.08 -5.57 1.58
C SER A 68 -20.89 -5.94 0.68
N GLY A 69 -20.23 -4.95 0.07
CA GLY A 69 -19.18 -5.15 -0.93
C GLY A 69 -17.74 -4.93 -0.44
N GLY A 70 -17.53 -4.66 0.85
CA GLY A 70 -16.22 -4.28 1.38
C GLY A 70 -15.99 -4.76 2.80
N MET A 71 -14.72 -4.88 3.18
CA MET A 71 -14.30 -5.16 4.55
C MET A 71 -13.88 -3.86 5.21
N ILE A 72 -14.46 -3.57 6.38
CA ILE A 72 -14.06 -2.44 7.22
C ILE A 72 -13.35 -3.03 8.43
N MET A 73 -12.12 -2.58 8.68
CA MET A 73 -11.32 -3.01 9.81
C MET A 73 -10.86 -1.78 10.59
N GLU A 74 -10.85 -1.90 11.91
CA GLU A 74 -10.19 -0.94 12.78
C GLU A 74 -8.68 -1.09 12.65
N VAL A 75 -7.96 0.03 12.59
CA VAL A 75 -6.50 0.05 12.56
C VAL A 75 -6.00 0.79 13.79
N HIS A 76 -5.36 0.05 14.70
CA HIS A 76 -4.77 0.61 15.91
C HIS A 76 -3.41 1.26 15.62
N GLU A 77 -3.04 2.30 16.38
CA GLU A 77 -1.78 3.03 16.23
C GLU A 77 -0.55 2.12 16.31
N SER A 78 -0.56 1.12 17.20
CA SER A 78 0.51 0.13 17.29
C SER A 78 0.72 -0.62 15.98
N GLY A 79 -0.36 -0.97 15.27
CA GLY A 79 -0.28 -1.64 13.97
C GLY A 79 0.31 -0.74 12.88
N ILE A 80 0.07 0.58 12.94
CA ILE A 80 0.68 1.55 12.04
C ILE A 80 2.20 1.58 12.27
N LEU A 81 2.62 1.75 13.53
CA LEU A 81 4.04 1.80 13.90
C LEU A 81 4.79 0.51 13.55
N GLU A 82 4.18 -0.65 13.81
CA GLU A 82 4.73 -1.95 13.42
C GLU A 82 4.89 -2.04 11.89
N THR A 83 3.90 -1.56 11.13
CA THR A 83 3.95 -1.56 9.66
C THR A 83 5.03 -0.62 9.13
N GLU A 84 5.21 0.56 9.73
CA GLU A 84 6.26 1.50 9.34
C GLU A 84 7.65 0.89 9.50
N LEU A 85 7.88 0.09 10.54
CA LEU A 85 9.14 -0.63 10.75
C LEU A 85 9.44 -1.68 9.67
N LEU A 86 8.41 -2.17 8.96
CA LEU A 86 8.57 -3.12 7.85
C LEU A 86 8.93 -2.43 6.52
N ILE A 87 8.84 -1.10 6.46
CA ILE A 87 9.18 -0.31 5.28
C ILE A 87 10.67 0.07 5.34
N PRO A 88 11.48 -0.33 4.35
CA PRO A 88 12.89 0.03 4.27
C PRO A 88 13.08 1.54 4.27
N SER A 89 14.02 2.04 5.08
CA SER A 89 14.39 3.46 5.07
C SER A 89 15.20 3.85 3.83
N ASP A 90 15.79 2.88 3.12
CA ASP A 90 16.64 3.09 1.94
C ASP A 90 15.92 2.83 0.61
N LEU A 91 14.59 2.99 0.57
CA LEU A 91 13.83 2.87 -0.67
C LEU A 91 14.30 3.92 -1.69
N LYS A 92 14.84 3.42 -2.80
CA LYS A 92 15.16 4.30 -3.94
C LYS A 92 13.89 4.82 -4.56
N GLU A 93 13.89 6.08 -4.97
CA GLU A 93 12.85 6.61 -5.85
C GLU A 93 12.99 6.02 -7.27
N PHE A 94 11.88 5.93 -7.98
CA PHE A 94 11.91 5.73 -9.43
C PHE A 94 11.96 7.10 -10.10
N ARG A 95 13.05 7.43 -10.80
CA ARG A 95 13.15 8.72 -11.50
C ARG A 95 12.17 8.77 -12.66
N GLY A 96 11.36 9.82 -12.70
CA GLY A 96 10.31 9.98 -13.71
C GLY A 96 8.97 9.35 -13.33
N THR A 97 8.66 9.18 -12.03
CA THR A 97 7.34 8.73 -11.55
C THR A 97 6.17 9.47 -12.21
N MET A 98 6.30 10.77 -12.48
CA MET A 98 5.27 11.57 -13.15
C MET A 98 4.99 11.17 -14.61
N ARG A 99 5.85 10.34 -15.21
CA ARG A 99 5.69 9.79 -16.56
C ARG A 99 5.09 8.37 -16.54
N VAL A 100 4.90 7.79 -15.34
CA VAL A 100 4.35 6.45 -15.19
C VAL A 100 2.83 6.53 -15.27
N HIS A 101 2.24 5.89 -16.28
CA HIS A 101 0.80 5.69 -16.38
C HIS A 101 0.37 4.27 -16.00
N GLN A 102 1.29 3.30 -16.04
CA GLN A 102 1.00 1.94 -15.63
C GLN A 102 2.21 1.30 -14.94
N THR A 103 1.96 0.65 -13.81
CA THR A 103 2.92 -0.17 -13.07
C THR A 103 2.44 -1.61 -13.08
N ILE A 104 3.33 -2.55 -13.40
CA ILE A 104 3.01 -3.98 -13.44
C ILE A 104 3.98 -4.76 -12.56
N TRP A 105 3.39 -5.63 -11.74
CA TRP A 105 4.07 -6.66 -10.98
C TRP A 105 3.56 -8.04 -11.43
N THR A 106 4.46 -9.02 -11.51
CA THR A 106 4.10 -10.42 -11.81
C THR A 106 4.86 -11.37 -10.88
N CYS A 107 4.25 -12.51 -10.55
CA CYS A 107 4.89 -13.53 -9.72
C CYS A 107 6.15 -14.14 -10.38
N ASN A 108 6.25 -14.09 -11.72
CA ASN A 108 7.40 -14.57 -12.49
C ASN A 108 8.66 -13.73 -12.25
N ASN A 109 8.51 -12.45 -11.90
CA ASN A 109 9.62 -11.56 -11.54
C ASN A 109 9.26 -10.70 -10.32
N PRO A 110 9.21 -11.30 -9.13
CA PRO A 110 8.57 -10.67 -7.97
C PRO A 110 9.37 -9.48 -7.42
N LYS A 111 10.65 -9.34 -7.82
CA LYS A 111 11.54 -8.25 -7.36
C LYS A 111 11.50 -7.01 -8.25
N VAL A 112 10.80 -7.07 -9.38
CA VAL A 112 10.81 -6.01 -10.39
C VAL A 112 9.40 -5.51 -10.63
N LEU A 113 9.27 -4.19 -10.63
CA LEU A 113 8.10 -3.51 -11.18
C LEU A 113 8.44 -2.94 -12.56
N ALA A 114 7.62 -3.27 -13.54
CA ALA A 114 7.69 -2.65 -14.84
C ALA A 114 6.94 -1.32 -14.82
N MET A 115 7.62 -0.25 -15.24
CA MET A 115 7.08 1.10 -15.30
C MET A 115 6.81 1.46 -16.76
N ARG A 116 5.60 1.92 -17.07
CA ARG A 116 5.16 2.22 -18.44
C ARG A 116 4.65 3.64 -18.59
N HIS A 117 4.92 4.23 -19.75
CA HIS A 117 4.42 5.57 -20.08
C HIS A 117 3.00 5.59 -20.63
N LEU A 118 2.43 4.47 -21.05
CA LEU A 118 1.00 4.34 -21.35
C LEU A 118 0.50 2.99 -20.81
N SER A 119 -0.79 2.95 -20.46
CA SER A 119 -1.46 1.71 -20.10
C SER A 119 -1.64 0.82 -21.34
N CYS A 120 -1.33 -0.47 -21.19
CA CYS A 120 -1.67 -1.49 -22.17
C CYS A 120 -2.45 -2.61 -21.46
N ASN A 121 -3.64 -2.94 -21.97
CA ASN A 121 -4.54 -3.92 -21.36
C ASN A 121 -4.65 -5.22 -22.18
N LEU A 122 -3.79 -5.40 -23.17
CA LEU A 122 -3.73 -6.65 -23.92
C LEU A 122 -3.04 -7.73 -23.06
N ASP A 123 -3.59 -8.95 -23.05
CA ASP A 123 -3.15 -10.03 -22.15
C ASP A 123 -1.65 -10.30 -22.25
N LYS A 124 -1.15 -10.44 -23.48
CA LYS A 124 0.28 -10.65 -23.78
C LYS A 124 1.20 -9.55 -23.25
N CYS A 125 0.67 -8.34 -23.11
CA CYS A 125 1.44 -7.20 -22.61
C CYS A 125 1.39 -7.09 -21.09
N SER A 126 0.44 -7.71 -20.41
CA SER A 126 0.32 -7.64 -18.95
C SER A 126 0.85 -8.92 -18.28
N GLU A 127 0.97 -10.02 -19.01
CA GLU A 127 1.54 -11.30 -18.56
C GLU A 127 3.04 -11.21 -18.25
N GLU A 128 3.78 -10.46 -19.07
CA GLU A 128 5.21 -10.28 -18.90
C GLU A 128 5.51 -8.86 -18.44
N SER A 129 5.99 -8.71 -17.21
CA SER A 129 6.49 -7.41 -16.73
C SER A 129 7.71 -6.97 -17.53
N ASN A 130 8.56 -7.90 -17.96
CA ASN A 130 9.84 -7.60 -18.60
C ASN A 130 9.71 -7.20 -20.08
N TYR A 131 8.62 -7.53 -20.75
CA TYR A 131 8.47 -7.33 -22.19
C TYR A 131 7.07 -6.83 -22.57
N CYS A 132 7.03 -5.87 -23.48
CA CYS A 132 5.79 -5.37 -24.07
C CYS A 132 6.05 -5.09 -25.55
N PRO A 133 5.37 -5.77 -26.48
CA PRO A 133 5.58 -5.59 -27.92
C PRO A 133 5.25 -4.17 -28.39
N HIS A 134 4.43 -3.43 -27.65
CA HIS A 134 4.08 -2.04 -27.96
C HIS A 134 5.12 -1.01 -27.49
N GLY A 135 6.26 -1.44 -26.92
CA GLY A 135 7.34 -0.54 -26.54
C GLY A 135 7.00 0.45 -25.42
N GLN A 136 6.11 0.06 -24.50
CA GLN A 136 5.56 1.00 -23.51
C GLN A 136 6.45 1.23 -22.27
N HIS A 137 7.53 0.45 -22.10
CA HIS A 137 8.39 0.52 -20.93
C HIS A 137 9.25 1.78 -20.92
N ILE A 138 9.22 2.48 -19.78
CA ILE A 138 10.17 3.57 -19.48
C ILE A 138 11.26 3.16 -18.51
N GLY A 139 11.08 2.03 -17.83
CA GLY A 139 12.12 1.46 -16.98
C GLY A 139 11.59 0.37 -16.07
N PHE A 140 12.52 -0.15 -15.27
CA PHE A 140 12.26 -1.20 -14.30
C PHE A 140 12.68 -0.72 -12.91
N TYR A 141 11.78 -0.84 -11.95
CA TYR A 141 12.07 -0.54 -10.56
C TYR A 141 12.39 -1.84 -9.82
N ASN A 142 13.66 -1.98 -9.46
CA ASN A 142 14.17 -3.14 -8.73
C ASN A 142 14.02 -2.91 -7.24
N ILE A 143 13.22 -3.75 -6.59
CA ILE A 143 13.15 -3.76 -5.14
C ILE A 143 14.31 -4.58 -4.61
N ARG A 144 15.23 -3.91 -3.92
CA ARG A 144 16.25 -4.61 -3.14
C ARG A 144 15.52 -5.43 -2.08
N SER A 145 15.70 -6.74 -2.12
CA SER A 145 15.30 -7.58 -1.00
C SER A 145 16.16 -7.16 0.19
N ILE A 146 15.58 -6.50 1.19
CA ILE A 146 16.12 -6.57 2.53
C ILE A 146 15.95 -8.03 2.94
N THR A 147 17.04 -8.79 2.87
CA THR A 147 17.16 -9.98 3.69
C THR A 147 17.12 -9.46 5.12
N LEU A 148 16.00 -9.60 5.80
CA LEU A 148 16.00 -9.50 7.26
C LEU A 148 16.81 -10.71 7.73
N GLU A 149 18.13 -10.55 7.78
CA GLU A 149 18.95 -11.42 8.60
C GLU A 149 18.50 -11.16 10.03
N TYR A 150 17.62 -12.04 10.51
CA TYR A 150 17.36 -12.18 11.94
C TYR A 150 18.66 -12.72 12.55
N THR A 151 19.67 -11.87 12.70
CA THR A 151 20.81 -12.16 13.58
C THR A 151 20.27 -12.05 15.00
N SER A 152 19.88 -13.20 15.54
CA SER A 152 19.61 -13.43 16.94
C SER A 152 20.86 -13.12 17.76
N THR A 153 21.02 -11.85 18.14
CA THR A 153 21.87 -11.46 19.27
C THR A 153 21.18 -10.32 20.02
N PRO A 154 20.76 -10.52 21.29
CA PRO A 154 20.20 -9.46 22.10
C PRO A 154 21.26 -8.37 22.31
N LYS A 155 20.99 -7.13 21.89
CA LYS A 155 21.80 -5.99 22.31
C LYS A 155 21.49 -5.72 23.78
N THR A 156 22.43 -6.06 24.65
CA THR A 156 22.46 -5.73 26.06
C THR A 156 22.21 -4.24 26.25
N MET A 157 21.16 -3.87 26.99
CA MET A 157 20.94 -2.50 27.45
C MET A 157 22.08 -2.06 28.35
N ILE A 158 22.96 -1.18 27.85
CA ILE A 158 23.88 -0.43 28.71
C ILE A 158 23.09 0.74 29.29
N SER A 159 22.68 0.58 30.54
CA SER A 159 22.17 1.64 31.40
C SER A 159 23.22 2.77 31.50
N LYS A 160 22.91 3.95 30.97
CA LYS A 160 23.63 5.18 31.31
C LYS A 160 23.17 5.61 32.69
N LYS A 161 24.01 5.39 33.71
CA LYS A 161 23.88 6.07 35.00
C LYS A 161 24.10 7.57 34.79
N THR A 162 23.06 8.34 35.07
CA THR A 162 23.10 9.79 35.21
C THR A 162 23.94 10.14 36.45
N ALA A 163 25.06 10.82 36.27
CA ALA A 163 25.77 11.48 37.37
C ALA A 163 25.12 12.84 37.58
N ILE A 164 24.38 12.96 38.68
CA ILE A 164 23.89 14.21 39.25
C ILE A 164 25.08 14.78 40.04
N ASN A 165 25.62 15.92 39.62
CA ASN A 165 26.45 16.77 40.47
C ASN A 165 25.55 17.87 41.03
N GLU A 166 25.25 17.78 42.33
CA GLU A 166 24.72 18.88 43.12
C GLU A 166 25.89 19.59 43.82
N ASN A 167 25.85 20.92 43.73
CA ASN A 167 26.51 21.97 44.54
C ASN A 167 28.05 22.07 44.53
#